data_AF-A0A382LPE0-F1
#
_entry.id   AF-A0A382LPE0-F1
#
_cell.length_a   1.000
_cell.length_b   1.000
_cell.length_c   1.000
_cell.angle_alpha   90.00
_cell.angle_beta   90.00
_cell.angle_gamma   90.00
#
_symmetry.space_group_name_H-M   'P 1'
#
loop_
_entity.id
_entity.type
_entity.pdbx_description
1 polymer ?
#
loop_
_entity_poly.entity_id
_entity_poly.type
_entity_poly.pdbx_seq_one_letter_code
_entity_poly.pdbx_strand_id
1 'polypeptide(L)'
;KTPSQHNINYWEFGDYIGIGAGAHGKITDIKGKKIFRTLKPKSPRDYLIKFQHTERESRVKIVDNIVFEFMLNSLRLKDGFNVELFETRTGQPFQVLSSKLDKAIDLDLIQIQKKWIKPTTKGFNFLNELQEIFL
;
A
#
# COMPACT_ATOMS: atom_id res chain seq x y z
N LYS A 1 -2.47 -22.65 -7.11
CA LYS A 1 -1.16 -22.06 -6.76
C LYS A 1 -1.33 -21.27 -5.48
N THR A 2 -0.51 -21.51 -4.46
CA THR A 2 -0.49 -20.71 -3.23
C THR A 2 0.10 -19.33 -3.55
N PRO A 3 -0.53 -18.21 -3.15
CA PRO A 3 0.01 -16.88 -3.39
C PRO A 3 1.29 -16.65 -2.57
N SER A 4 2.20 -15.82 -3.09
CA SER A 4 3.39 -15.39 -2.36
C SER A 4 2.99 -14.62 -1.10
N GLN A 5 3.40 -15.09 0.08
CA GLN A 5 3.14 -14.42 1.35
C GLN A 5 3.67 -12.99 1.37
N HIS A 6 4.81 -12.74 0.72
CA HIS A 6 5.38 -11.40 0.58
C HIS A 6 4.44 -10.49 -0.23
N ASN A 7 3.88 -10.98 -1.34
CA ASN A 7 2.98 -10.18 -2.18
C ASN A 7 1.66 -9.90 -1.45
N ILE A 8 1.14 -10.88 -0.70
CA ILE A 8 -0.05 -10.69 0.13
C ILE A 8 0.21 -9.61 1.18
N ASN A 9 1.31 -9.69 1.95
CA ASN A 9 1.66 -8.66 2.93
C ASN A 9 1.82 -7.27 2.28
N TYR A 10 2.43 -7.21 1.09
CA TYR A 10 2.57 -5.96 0.34
C TYR A 10 1.21 -5.37 -0.06
N TRP A 11 0.30 -6.20 -0.59
CA TRP A 11 -1.04 -5.77 -1.00
C TRP A 11 -1.95 -5.44 0.19
N GLU A 12 -1.79 -6.13 1.32
CA GLU A 12 -2.46 -5.82 2.58
C GLU A 12 -1.85 -4.62 3.33
N PHE A 13 -0.95 -3.89 2.67
CA PHE A 13 -0.28 -2.70 3.20
C PHE A 13 0.49 -2.96 4.51
N GLY A 14 1.00 -4.18 4.68
CA GLY A 14 1.84 -4.58 5.80
C GLY A 14 3.25 -4.03 5.73
N ASP A 15 3.97 -4.12 6.85
CA ASP A 15 5.36 -3.67 6.95
C ASP A 15 6.31 -4.75 6.43
N TYR A 16 7.42 -4.31 5.83
CA TYR A 16 8.49 -5.17 5.33
C TYR A 16 9.77 -4.38 5.11
N ILE A 17 10.90 -5.08 5.15
CA ILE A 17 12.23 -4.51 4.97
C ILE A 17 12.76 -4.90 3.58
N GLY A 18 13.27 -3.92 2.86
CA GLY A 18 13.96 -4.14 1.59
C GLY A 18 15.44 -4.44 1.79
N ILE A 19 15.89 -5.60 1.32
CA ILE A 19 17.29 -6.03 1.33
C ILE A 19 17.79 -6.15 -0.11
N GLY A 20 18.99 -5.63 -0.38
CA GLY A 20 19.62 -5.63 -1.70
C GLY A 20 19.49 -4.30 -2.45
N ALA A 21 20.19 -4.22 -3.59
CA ALA A 21 20.17 -3.05 -4.46
C ALA A 21 18.75 -2.83 -5.04
N GLY A 22 18.29 -1.59 -5.00
CA GLY A 22 16.96 -1.17 -5.48
C GLY A 22 15.79 -1.62 -4.62
N ALA A 23 16.04 -2.32 -3.51
CA ALA A 23 14.99 -2.81 -2.63
C ALA A 23 14.23 -1.66 -1.95
N HIS A 24 12.93 -1.85 -1.81
CA HIS A 24 12.03 -0.94 -1.11
C HIS A 24 11.58 -1.58 0.21
N GLY A 25 11.23 -0.75 1.17
CA GLY A 25 10.57 -1.17 2.41
C GLY A 25 9.42 -0.24 2.79
N LYS A 26 8.56 -0.74 3.67
CA LYS A 26 7.50 0.04 4.33
C LYS A 26 7.58 -0.23 5.82
N ILE A 27 7.65 0.84 6.61
CA ILE A 27 7.72 0.75 8.08
C ILE A 27 6.69 1.72 8.65
N THR A 28 5.87 1.23 9.57
CA THR A 28 4.87 2.01 10.29
C THR A 28 5.41 2.38 11.67
N ASP A 29 5.51 3.69 11.94
CA ASP A 29 5.76 4.23 13.26
C ASP A 29 4.43 4.44 13.97
N ILE A 30 4.10 3.49 14.85
CA ILE A 30 2.86 3.49 15.64
C ILE A 30 2.83 4.69 16.61
N LYS A 31 3.98 5.08 17.19
CA LYS A 31 4.03 6.17 18.18
C LYS A 31 3.86 7.52 17.50
N GLY A 32 4.56 7.74 16.40
CA GLY A 32 4.49 8.95 15.60
C GLY A 32 3.28 9.02 14.66
N LYS A 33 2.50 7.93 14.54
CA LYS A 33 1.39 7.76 13.58
C LYS A 33 1.80 8.10 12.15
N LYS A 34 3.00 7.64 11.75
CA LYS A 34 3.61 7.91 10.45
C LYS A 34 3.96 6.62 9.73
N ILE A 35 3.90 6.66 8.41
CA ILE A 35 4.34 5.56 7.56
C ILE A 35 5.52 6.06 6.73
N PHE A 36 6.55 5.23 6.66
CA PHE A 36 7.78 5.53 5.96
C PHE A 36 8.03 4.52 4.84
N ARG A 37 8.40 5.03 3.66
CA ARG A 37 8.99 4.24 2.57
C ARG A 37 10.51 4.33 2.68
N THR A 38 11.16 3.18 2.62
CA THR A 38 12.63 3.10 2.54
C THR A 38 13.05 2.67 1.14
N LEU A 39 14.12 3.26 0.61
CA LEU A 39 14.66 2.92 -0.69
C LEU A 39 16.18 2.74 -0.61
N LYS A 40 16.66 1.58 -1.08
CA LYS A 40 18.08 1.29 -1.27
C LYS A 40 18.57 1.81 -2.64
N PRO A 41 19.86 2.17 -2.78
CA PRO A 41 20.44 2.54 -4.07
C PRO A 41 20.17 1.47 -5.14
N LYS A 42 19.77 1.90 -6.34
CA LYS A 42 19.45 0.98 -7.45
C LYS A 42 20.68 0.28 -8.01
N SER A 43 21.79 1.00 -8.12
CA SER A 43 23.07 0.48 -8.60
C SER A 43 23.65 -0.50 -7.57
N PRO A 44 23.99 -1.75 -7.94
CA PRO A 44 24.68 -2.67 -7.06
C PRO A 44 26.01 -2.11 -6.53
N ARG A 45 26.75 -1.38 -7.37
CA ARG A 45 27.99 -0.71 -6.97
C ARG A 45 27.73 0.30 -5.86
N ASP A 46 26.76 1.19 -6.04
CA ASP A 46 26.45 2.22 -5.05
C ASP A 46 25.89 1.61 -3.76
N TYR A 47 25.11 0.53 -3.89
CA TYR A 47 24.61 -0.23 -2.75
C TYR A 47 25.76 -0.82 -1.92
N LEU A 48 26.76 -1.43 -2.56
CA LEU A 48 27.93 -1.99 -1.87
C LEU A 48 28.81 -0.90 -1.25
N ILE A 49 29.06 0.19 -1.96
CA ILE A 49 29.83 1.34 -1.44
C ILE A 49 29.14 1.89 -0.18
N LYS A 50 27.83 2.15 -0.24
CA LYS A 50 27.05 2.60 0.93
C LYS A 50 26.94 1.58 2.05
N PHE A 51 27.09 0.29 1.76
CA PHE A 51 27.11 -0.73 2.80
C PHE A 51 28.46 -0.75 3.53
N GLN A 52 29.55 -0.51 2.81
CA GLN A 52 30.93 -0.51 3.31
C GLN A 52 31.29 0.75 4.08
N HIS A 53 30.89 1.92 3.58
CA HIS A 53 30.96 3.18 4.32
C HIS A 53 29.73 3.23 5.24
N THR A 54 29.88 3.54 6.53
CA THR A 54 28.82 3.51 7.56
C THR A 54 27.59 4.41 7.31
N GLU A 55 27.45 5.00 6.12
CA GLU A 55 26.25 5.63 5.58
C GLU A 55 25.17 4.58 5.23
N ARG A 56 24.64 3.95 6.29
CA ARG A 56 23.58 2.94 6.19
C ARG A 56 22.20 3.53 5.86
N GLU A 57 22.12 4.85 5.69
CA GLU A 57 20.85 5.54 5.50
C GLU A 57 20.27 5.26 4.12
N SER A 58 19.24 4.42 4.12
CA SER A 58 18.28 4.32 3.03
C SER A 58 17.63 5.69 2.84
N ARG A 59 17.24 6.04 1.62
CA ARG A 59 16.36 7.20 1.46
C ARG A 59 15.05 6.88 2.18
N VAL A 60 14.66 7.73 3.13
CA VAL A 60 13.42 7.62 3.88
C VAL A 60 12.47 8.70 3.40
N LYS A 61 11.26 8.31 2.99
CA LYS A 61 10.19 9.25 2.62
C LYS A 61 8.97 8.99 3.51
N ILE A 62 8.37 10.06 4.03
CA ILE A 62 7.07 9.99 4.72
C ILE A 62 5.98 9.81 3.67
N VAL A 63 5.03 8.92 3.92
CA VAL A 63 3.84 8.77 3.08
C VAL A 63 2.88 9.93 3.35
N ASP A 64 2.71 10.80 2.35
CA ASP A 64 1.88 12.00 2.46
C ASP A 64 0.38 11.68 2.33
N ASN A 65 0.00 10.86 1.33
CA ASN A 65 -1.38 10.41 1.11
C ASN A 65 -1.52 8.91 1.44
N ILE A 66 -1.74 8.62 2.73
CA ILE A 66 -1.85 7.26 3.26
C ILE A 66 -3.06 6.52 2.66
N VAL A 67 -4.18 7.23 2.45
CA VAL A 67 -5.40 6.68 1.86
C VAL A 67 -5.12 6.16 0.45
N PHE A 68 -4.55 7.00 -0.41
CA PHE A 68 -4.19 6.62 -1.76
C PHE A 68 -3.21 5.44 -1.77
N GLU A 69 -2.14 5.51 -0.97
CA GLU A 69 -1.15 4.43 -0.95
C GLU A 69 -1.72 3.10 -0.46
N PHE A 70 -2.63 3.10 0.52
CA PHE A 70 -3.32 1.87 0.92
C PHE A 70 -4.16 1.33 -0.24
N MET A 71 -4.99 2.17 -0.88
CA MET A 71 -5.89 1.73 -1.95
C MET A 71 -5.13 1.27 -3.21
N LEU A 72 -4.01 1.91 -3.53
CA LEU A 72 -3.08 1.50 -4.58
C LEU A 72 -2.58 0.04 -4.42
N ASN A 73 -2.51 -0.44 -3.17
CA ASN A 73 -2.10 -1.79 -2.84
C ASN A 73 -3.30 -2.73 -2.68
N SER A 74 -4.23 -2.40 -1.79
CA SER A 74 -5.32 -3.28 -1.38
C SER A 74 -6.31 -3.59 -2.49
N LEU A 75 -6.51 -2.69 -3.45
CA LEU A 75 -7.37 -2.95 -4.62
C LEU A 75 -6.80 -4.03 -5.58
N ARG A 76 -5.55 -4.46 -5.40
CA ARG A 76 -4.97 -5.61 -6.11
C ARG A 76 -5.44 -6.95 -5.54
N LEU A 77 -5.97 -6.96 -4.32
CA LEU A 77 -6.60 -8.14 -3.73
C LEU A 77 -7.91 -8.40 -4.47
N LYS A 78 -7.93 -9.42 -5.32
CA LYS A 78 -9.13 -9.81 -6.09
C LYS A 78 -10.33 -10.07 -5.20
N ASP A 79 -10.08 -10.64 -4.02
CA ASP A 79 -11.13 -10.90 -3.05
C ASP A 79 -11.45 -9.71 -2.17
N GLY A 80 -10.74 -8.59 -2.31
CA GLY A 80 -10.97 -7.39 -1.53
C GLY A 80 -10.34 -7.42 -0.15
N PHE A 81 -10.79 -6.51 0.71
CA PHE A 81 -10.30 -6.35 2.07
C PHE A 81 -11.41 -5.93 3.04
N ASN A 82 -11.20 -6.18 4.32
CA ASN A 82 -12.08 -5.69 5.39
C ASN A 82 -11.72 -4.25 5.77
N VAL A 83 -12.72 -3.42 6.13
CA VAL A 83 -12.48 -2.06 6.67
C VAL A 83 -11.51 -2.04 7.84
N GLU A 84 -11.51 -3.07 8.70
CA GLU A 84 -10.56 -3.18 9.82
C GLU A 84 -9.09 -3.29 9.35
N LEU A 85 -8.84 -3.85 8.17
CA LEU A 85 -7.50 -3.87 7.60
C LEU A 85 -7.04 -2.45 7.26
N PHE A 86 -7.93 -1.62 6.70
CA PHE A 86 -7.60 -0.22 6.44
C PHE A 86 -7.28 0.52 7.73
N GLU A 87 -8.13 0.42 8.74
CA GLU A 87 -7.97 1.15 10.00
C GLU A 87 -6.71 0.72 10.75
N THR A 88 -6.44 -0.59 10.81
CA THR A 88 -5.26 -1.13 11.52
C THR A 88 -3.95 -0.82 10.79
N ARG A 89 -3.94 -0.74 9.46
CA ARG A 89 -2.72 -0.50 8.66
C ARG A 89 -2.42 0.98 8.43
N THR A 90 -3.42 1.85 8.51
CA THR A 90 -3.28 3.29 8.23
C THR A 90 -3.41 4.15 9.48
N GLY A 91 -4.07 3.66 10.53
CA GLY A 91 -4.48 4.45 11.69
C GLY A 91 -5.55 5.52 11.37
N GLN A 92 -6.11 5.50 10.17
CA GLN A 92 -7.17 6.42 9.74
C GLN A 92 -8.54 5.77 9.95
N PRO A 93 -9.56 6.55 10.36
CA PRO A 93 -10.92 6.02 10.50
C PRO A 93 -11.52 5.74 9.12
N PHE A 94 -12.29 4.66 8.98
CA PHE A 94 -12.87 4.25 7.70
C PHE A 94 -13.66 5.35 6.97
N GLN A 95 -14.30 6.25 7.71
CA GLN A 95 -15.15 7.33 7.22
C GLN A 95 -14.43 8.30 6.27
N VAL A 96 -13.09 8.38 6.30
CA VAL A 96 -12.33 9.20 5.34
C VAL A 96 -12.46 8.70 3.90
N LEU A 97 -12.88 7.45 3.71
CA LEU A 97 -13.07 6.83 2.40
C LEU A 97 -14.47 7.05 1.82
N SER A 98 -15.46 7.44 2.61
CA SER A 98 -16.89 7.35 2.24
C SER A 98 -17.20 7.98 0.87
N SER A 99 -16.85 9.26 0.67
CA SER A 99 -17.16 9.95 -0.59
C SER A 99 -16.46 9.36 -1.82
N LYS A 100 -15.25 8.82 -1.63
CA LYS A 100 -14.49 8.15 -2.70
C LYS A 100 -15.07 6.77 -3.02
N LEU A 101 -15.53 6.05 -1.99
CA LEU A 101 -16.20 4.77 -2.14
C LEU A 101 -17.54 4.93 -2.84
N ASP A 102 -18.35 5.92 -2.46
CA ASP A 102 -19.63 6.20 -3.11
C ASP A 102 -19.44 6.41 -4.62
N LYS A 103 -18.47 7.26 -4.99
CA LYS A 103 -18.10 7.47 -6.41
C LYS A 103 -17.67 6.18 -7.11
N ALA A 104 -16.88 5.33 -6.45
CA ALA A 104 -16.42 4.08 -7.04
C ALA A 104 -17.55 3.03 -7.17
N ILE A 105 -18.54 3.05 -6.28
CA ILE A 105 -19.76 2.24 -6.35
C ILE A 105 -20.64 2.72 -7.51
N ASP A 106 -20.87 4.03 -7.63
CA ASP A 106 -21.67 4.63 -8.71
C ASP A 106 -21.11 4.28 -10.11
N LEU A 107 -19.79 4.12 -10.21
CA LEU A 107 -19.10 3.72 -11.44
C LEU A 107 -19.05 2.19 -11.66
N ASP A 108 -19.63 1.40 -10.76
CA ASP A 108 -19.57 -0.07 -10.75
C ASP A 108 -18.12 -0.62 -10.73
N LEU A 109 -17.21 0.08 -10.04
CA LEU A 109 -15.81 -0.33 -9.91
C LEU A 109 -15.54 -1.10 -8.62
N ILE A 110 -16.34 -0.88 -7.57
CA ILE A 110 -16.27 -1.64 -6.33
C ILE A 110 -17.66 -2.06 -5.89
N GLN A 111 -17.69 -3.10 -5.07
CA GLN A 111 -18.85 -3.52 -4.30
C GLN A 111 -18.49 -3.57 -2.82
N ILE A 112 -19.45 -3.22 -1.97
CA ILE A 112 -19.31 -3.30 -0.51
C ILE A 112 -20.38 -4.26 0.03
N GLN A 113 -19.93 -5.27 0.77
CA GLN A 113 -20.81 -6.19 1.50
C GLN A 113 -20.46 -6.15 2.98
N LYS A 114 -21.36 -5.60 3.80
CA LYS A 114 -21.12 -5.34 5.23
C LYS A 114 -19.87 -4.46 5.43
N LYS A 115 -18.78 -5.06 5.90
CA LYS A 115 -17.48 -4.42 6.16
C LYS A 115 -16.41 -4.80 5.12
N TRP A 116 -16.82 -5.41 4.01
CA TRP A 116 -15.91 -5.98 3.02
C TRP A 116 -16.00 -5.23 1.71
N ILE A 117 -14.87 -4.70 1.23
CA ILE A 117 -14.75 -3.90 0.00
C ILE A 117 -13.99 -4.72 -1.02
N LYS A 118 -14.59 -4.91 -2.20
CA LYS A 118 -14.03 -5.75 -3.25
C LYS A 118 -14.14 -5.04 -4.61
N PRO A 119 -13.08 -5.02 -5.44
CA PRO A 119 -13.21 -4.60 -6.83
C PRO A 119 -14.21 -5.49 -7.57
N THR A 120 -15.08 -4.90 -8.39
CA THR A 120 -15.88 -5.68 -9.35
C THR A 120 -14.97 -6.22 -10.46
N THR A 121 -15.48 -7.11 -11.32
CA THR A 121 -14.74 -7.53 -12.52
C THR A 121 -14.35 -6.32 -13.38
N LYS A 122 -15.27 -5.34 -13.51
CA LYS A 122 -15.01 -4.08 -14.22
C LYS A 122 -13.92 -3.28 -13.50
N GLY A 123 -14.04 -3.04 -12.20
CA GLY A 123 -13.03 -2.30 -11.44
C GLY A 123 -11.65 -2.94 -11.46
N PHE A 124 -11.55 -4.27 -11.50
CA PHE A 124 -10.27 -4.95 -11.64
C PHE A 124 -9.66 -4.81 -13.05
N ASN A 125 -10.50 -4.77 -14.09
CA ASN A 125 -10.06 -4.51 -15.46
C ASN A 125 -9.64 -3.04 -15.68
N PHE A 126 -10.27 -2.11 -14.96
CA PHE A 126 -9.98 -0.67 -14.95
C PHE A 126 -9.36 -0.24 -13.62
N LEU A 127 -8.31 -0.97 -13.20
CA LEU A 127 -7.73 -0.83 -11.87
C LEU A 127 -7.08 0.55 -11.66
N ASN A 128 -6.46 1.12 -12.70
CA ASN A 128 -5.80 2.41 -12.59
C ASN A 128 -6.85 3.52 -12.36
N GLU A 129 -7.93 3.51 -13.14
CA GLU A 129 -9.05 4.43 -13.03
C GLU A 129 -9.71 4.33 -11.65
N LEU A 130 -9.87 3.10 -11.14
CA LEU A 130 -10.36 2.88 -9.79
C LEU A 130 -9.40 3.45 -8.73
N GLN A 131 -8.08 3.26 -8.88
CA GLN A 131 -7.09 3.76 -7.93
C GLN A 131 -7.00 5.29 -7.93
N GLU A 132 -7.14 5.92 -9.09
CA GLU A 132 -7.12 7.39 -9.24
C GLU A 132 -8.26 8.09 -8.48
N ILE A 133 -9.40 7.42 -8.25
CA ILE A 133 -10.48 7.95 -7.41
C ILE A 133 -10.01 8.23 -5.97
N PHE A 134 -8.96 7.54 -5.52
CA PHE A 134 -8.42 7.67 -4.17
C PHE A 134 -7.25 8.64 -4.04
N LEU A 135 -6.79 9.23 -5.15
CA LEU A 135 -5.77 10.28 -5.15
C LEU A 135 -6.30 11.56 -4.48
#